data_AF-A0A969A2M0-F1
#
_entry.id   AF-A0A969A2M0-F1
#
_cell.length_a   1.000
_cell.length_b   1.000
_cell.length_c   1.000
_cell.angle_alpha   90.00
_cell.angle_beta   90.00
_cell.angle_gamma   90.00
#
_symmetry.space_group_name_H-M   'P 1'
#
loop_
_entity.id
_entity.type
_entity.pdbx_description
1 polymer ?
#
loop_
_entity_poly.entity_id
_entity_poly.type
_entity_poly.pdbx_seq_one_letter_code
_entity_poly.pdbx_strand_id
1 'polypeptide(L)'
;MIATQFVGRQAELDTLHAKLQSSEQVAIAAVAGMGGIGKTALAQEYLRRYKDNYPGGRWYLRLRDQSLVSQLLSAAALFGW
;
A
#
# COMPACT_ATOMS: atom_id res chain seq x y z
N MET A 1 9.35 -0.67 -9.65
CA MET A 1 9.38 -2.07 -10.13
C MET A 1 8.20 -2.78 -9.53
N ILE A 2 7.21 -3.13 -10.34
CA ILE A 2 6.24 -4.15 -9.97
C ILE A 2 7.00 -5.47 -10.06
N ALA A 3 6.95 -6.33 -9.03
CA ALA A 3 7.57 -7.64 -9.12
C ALA A 3 6.91 -8.42 -10.28
N THR A 4 7.70 -8.85 -11.26
CA THR A 4 7.19 -9.58 -12.44
C THR A 4 6.57 -10.93 -12.04
N GLN A 5 6.98 -11.48 -10.89
CA GLN A 5 6.37 -12.61 -10.22
C GLN A 5 6.36 -12.37 -8.71
N PHE A 6 5.18 -12.54 -8.07
CA PHE A 6 5.01 -12.55 -6.63
C PHE A 6 4.59 -13.97 -6.22
N VAL A 7 5.39 -14.63 -5.37
CA VAL A 7 5.19 -16.02 -4.98
C VAL A 7 5.16 -16.17 -3.45
N GLY A 8 4.34 -17.10 -2.97
CA GLY A 8 4.13 -17.31 -1.54
C GLY A 8 3.40 -16.14 -0.87
N ARG A 9 3.41 -16.15 0.46
CA ARG A 9 2.85 -15.08 1.32
C ARG A 9 1.35 -14.80 1.20
N GLN A 10 0.60 -15.79 0.70
CA GLN A 10 -0.86 -15.70 0.57
C GLN A 10 -1.52 -15.44 1.93
N ALA A 11 -1.10 -16.17 2.97
CA ALA A 11 -1.65 -16.00 4.32
C ALA A 11 -1.48 -14.56 4.86
N GLU A 12 -0.35 -13.90 4.58
CA GLU A 12 -0.17 -12.51 5.00
C GLU A 12 -0.99 -11.52 4.16
N LEU A 13 -1.20 -11.79 2.87
CA LEU A 13 -2.11 -11.00 2.04
C LEU A 13 -3.56 -11.13 2.53
N ASP A 14 -4.00 -12.34 2.86
CA ASP A 14 -5.35 -12.60 3.35
C ASP A 14 -5.56 -11.93 4.71
N THR A 15 -4.57 -12.04 5.60
CA THR A 15 -4.58 -11.35 6.89
C THR A 15 -4.64 -9.83 6.71
N LEU A 16 -3.84 -9.28 5.80
CA LEU A 16 -3.84 -7.85 5.50
C LEU A 16 -5.19 -7.40 4.93
N HIS A 17 -5.79 -8.22 4.04
CA HIS A 17 -7.11 -7.95 3.47
C HIS A 17 -8.20 -7.93 4.54
N ALA A 18 -8.27 -8.98 5.35
CA ALA A 18 -9.25 -9.08 6.43
C ALA A 18 -9.14 -7.89 7.40
N LYS A 19 -7.92 -7.46 7.75
CA LYS A 19 -7.73 -6.28 8.62
C LYS A 19 -8.22 -4.99 7.97
N LEU A 20 -7.88 -4.76 6.70
CA LEU A 20 -8.22 -3.54 5.99
C LEU A 20 -9.70 -3.46 5.58
N GLN A 21 -10.40 -4.59 5.48
CA GLN A 21 -11.81 -4.69 5.12
C GLN A 21 -12.71 -5.07 6.30
N SER A 22 -12.19 -5.01 7.53
CA SER A 22 -12.91 -5.47 8.73
C SER A 22 -14.14 -4.63 9.09
N SER A 23 -14.24 -3.40 8.57
CA SER A 23 -15.39 -2.52 8.76
C SER A 23 -15.45 -1.48 7.64
N GLU A 24 -16.53 -0.70 7.58
CA GLU A 24 -16.66 0.46 6.68
C GLU A 24 -15.87 1.70 7.15
N GLN A 25 -15.22 1.64 8.32
CA GLN A 25 -14.41 2.72 8.84
C GLN A 25 -12.98 2.69 8.28
N VAL A 26 -12.28 3.82 8.41
CA VAL A 26 -10.87 3.93 8.03
C VAL A 26 -10.02 2.95 8.86
N ALA A 27 -9.32 2.04 8.17
CA ALA A 27 -8.42 1.06 8.78
C ALA A 27 -6.95 1.39 8.48
N ILE A 28 -6.09 1.16 9.47
CA ILE A 28 -4.63 1.30 9.35
C ILE A 28 -3.99 -0.05 9.66
N ALA A 29 -3.13 -0.53 8.76
CA ALA A 29 -2.39 -1.77 8.94
C ALA A 29 -0.88 -1.53 8.72
N ALA A 30 -0.06 -2.17 9.55
CA ALA A 30 1.39 -2.13 9.45
C ALA A 30 1.96 -3.50 9.11
N VAL A 31 2.89 -3.55 8.14
CA VAL A 31 3.66 -4.75 7.80
C VAL A 31 5.07 -4.58 8.37
N ALA A 32 5.42 -5.38 9.38
CA ALA A 32 6.72 -5.35 10.06
C ALA A 32 7.54 -6.63 9.75
N GLY A 33 8.86 -6.56 9.98
CA GLY A 33 9.79 -7.67 9.74
C GLY A 33 11.18 -7.22 9.31
N MET A 34 12.09 -8.17 9.15
CA MET A 34 13.50 -7.90 8.81
C MET A 34 13.69 -7.15 7.49
N GLY A 35 14.86 -6.53 7.31
CA GLY A 35 15.29 -5.98 6.02
C GLY A 35 15.27 -7.04 4.93
N GLY A 36 14.92 -6.68 3.70
CA GLY A 36 14.93 -7.61 2.56
C GLY A 36 13.81 -8.66 2.51
N ILE A 37 13.01 -8.86 3.58
CA ILE A 37 11.96 -9.90 3.64
C ILE A 37 10.74 -9.67 2.71
N GLY A 38 10.78 -8.65 1.85
CA GLY A 38 9.72 -8.39 0.88
C GLY A 38 8.50 -7.62 1.38
N LYS A 39 8.58 -6.88 2.50
CA LYS A 39 7.45 -6.07 3.02
C LYS A 39 6.87 -5.10 1.98
N THR A 40 7.76 -4.40 1.27
CA THR A 40 7.36 -3.47 0.20
C THR A 40 6.71 -4.20 -0.97
N ALA A 41 7.20 -5.40 -1.32
CA ALA A 41 6.59 -6.23 -2.35
C ALA A 41 5.20 -6.72 -1.94
N LEU A 42 5.01 -7.13 -0.68
CA LEU A 42 3.71 -7.52 -0.12
C LEU A 42 2.69 -6.37 -0.23
N ALA A 43 3.07 -5.15 0.16
CA ALA A 43 2.19 -3.99 0.07
C ALA A 43 1.82 -3.62 -1.37
N GLN A 44 2.78 -3.68 -2.30
CA GLN A 44 2.53 -3.44 -3.72
C GLN A 44 1.63 -4.51 -4.34
N GLU A 45 1.84 -5.78 -3.99
CA GLU A 45 1.00 -6.88 -4.44
C GLU A 45 -0.42 -6.76 -3.91
N TYR A 46 -0.59 -6.35 -2.65
CA TYR A 46 -1.91 -6.08 -2.08
C TYR A 46 -2.66 -5.02 -2.89
N LEU A 47 -2.00 -3.88 -3.14
CA LEU A 47 -2.58 -2.80 -3.95
C LEU A 47 -2.95 -3.29 -5.37
N ARG A 48 -2.15 -4.20 -5.95
CA ARG A 48 -2.41 -4.76 -7.29
C ARG A 48 -3.62 -5.69 -7.29
N ARG A 49 -3.70 -6.63 -6.35
CA ARG A 49 -4.76 -7.65 -6.28
C ARG A 49 -6.12 -7.08 -5.92
N TYR A 50 -6.15 -6.17 -4.95
CA TYR A 50 -7.40 -5.62 -4.39
C TYR A 50 -7.70 -4.23 -4.93
N LYS A 51 -7.23 -3.90 -6.14
CA LYS A 51 -7.40 -2.56 -6.75
C LYS A 51 -8.88 -2.14 -6.81
N ASP A 52 -9.78 -3.10 -7.01
CA ASP A 52 -11.20 -2.85 -7.24
C ASP A 52 -11.94 -2.54 -5.92
N ASN A 53 -11.34 -2.85 -4.76
CA ASN A 53 -11.84 -2.45 -3.45
C ASN A 53 -11.62 -0.94 -3.15
N TYR A 54 -10.86 -0.23 -3.98
CA TYR A 54 -10.48 1.17 -3.75
C TYR A 54 -10.81 2.05 -4.97
N PRO A 55 -12.10 2.34 -5.21
CA PRO A 55 -12.52 3.14 -6.37
C PRO A 55 -12.02 4.59 -6.33
N GLY A 56 -11.73 5.12 -5.13
CA GLY A 56 -11.11 6.44 -4.95
C GLY A 56 -9.63 6.53 -5.35
N GLY A 57 -9.05 5.42 -5.82
CA GLY A 57 -7.66 5.35 -6.22
C GLY A 57 -6.72 4.92 -5.09
N ARG A 58 -5.43 4.84 -5.43
CA ARG A 58 -4.37 4.32 -4.57
C ARG A 58 -3.18 5.24 -4.64
N TRP A 59 -2.57 5.49 -3.48
CA TRP A 59 -1.47 6.43 -3.33
C TRP A 59 -0.26 5.70 -2.77
N TYR A 60 0.93 6.00 -3.30
CA TYR A 60 2.19 5.41 -2.84
C TYR A 60 3.14 6.53 -2.40
N LEU A 61 3.36 6.62 -1.09
CA LEU A 61 4.22 7.63 -0.47
C LEU A 61 5.53 6.99 -0.02
N ARG A 62 6.66 7.51 -0.50
CA ARG A 62 8.00 7.07 -0.09
C ARG A 62 8.50 7.95 1.04
N LEU A 63 8.40 7.46 2.28
CA LEU A 63 8.74 8.27 3.46
C LEU A 63 10.22 8.18 3.87
N ARG A 64 11.00 7.26 3.30
CA ARG A 64 12.41 7.08 3.66
C ARG A 64 13.31 8.12 3.02
N ASP A 65 13.10 8.37 1.73
CA ASP A 65 14.03 9.16 0.90
C ASP A 65 13.41 10.47 0.43
N GLN A 66 12.13 10.72 0.77
CA GLN A 66 11.39 11.91 0.35
C GLN A 66 10.54 12.46 1.49
N SER A 67 10.40 13.79 1.55
CA SER A 67 9.52 14.46 2.50
C SER A 67 8.05 14.11 2.23
N LEU A 68 7.31 13.82 3.29
CA LEU A 68 5.86 13.64 3.23
C LEU A 68 5.18 14.92 2.72
N VAL A 69 5.58 16.07 3.26
CA VAL A 69 5.00 17.37 2.91
C VAL A 69 5.16 17.65 1.43
N SER A 70 6.37 17.43 0.88
CA SER A 70 6.62 17.64 -0.55
C SER A 70 5.76 16.72 -1.43
N GLN A 71 5.57 15.46 -1.03
CA GLN A 71 4.71 14.53 -1.76
C GLN A 71 3.23 14.94 -1.70
N LEU A 72 2.75 15.43 -0.55
CA LEU A 72 1.38 15.91 -0.37
C LEU A 72 1.10 17.23 -1.12
N LEU A 73 2.07 18.14 -1.20
CA LEU A 73 1.91 19.37 -2.00
C LEU A 73 1.87 19.06 -3.49
N SER A 74 2.76 18.19 -3.98
CA SER A 74 2.75 17.73 -5.36
C SER A 74 1.44 17.01 -5.70
N ALA A 75 0.90 16.24 -4.75
CA ALA A 75 -0.41 15.63 -4.83
C ALA A 75 -1.51 16.69 -4.97
N ALA A 76 -1.63 17.62 -4.04
CA ALA A 76 -2.65 18.66 -4.04
C ALA A 76 -2.67 19.45 -5.37
N ALA A 77 -1.48 19.82 -5.86
CA ALA A 77 -1.34 20.52 -7.14
C ALA A 77 -1.89 19.73 -8.34
N LEU A 78 -1.77 18.39 -8.35
CA LEU A 78 -2.34 17.54 -9.41
C LEU A 78 -3.87 17.52 -9.40
N PHE A 79 -4.49 17.72 -8.23
CA PHE A 79 -5.95 17.71 -8.06
C PHE A 79 -6.56 19.12 -8.02
N GLY A 80 -5.75 20.18 -8.20
CA GLY A 80 -6.22 21.57 -8.27
C GLY A 80 -6.59 22.19 -6.92
N TRP A 81 -5.93 21.74 -5.83
CA TRP A 81 -6.08 22.27 -4.48
C TRP A 81 -4.94 23.24 -4.14
#